data_AF-A0A1G4IU52-F1
#
_entry.id   AF-A0A1G4IU52-F1
#
_cell.length_a   1.000
_cell.length_b   1.000
_cell.length_c   1.000
_cell.angle_alpha   90.00
_cell.angle_beta   90.00
_cell.angle_gamma   90.00
#
_symmetry.space_group_name_H-M   'P 1'
#
loop_
_entity.id
_entity.type
_entity.pdbx_description
1 polymer ?
#
loop_
_entity_poly.entity_id
_entity_poly.type
_entity_poly.pdbx_seq_one_letter_code
_entity_poly.pdbx_strand_id
1 'polypeptide(L)'
;MSANGTNEIAALYPPPPPYIKHFTLENVAKFEELKGSGYTLENLEDDLEYLVPPTIPTEGHYRAFGSIWQVKDELPDLASMGMTQLYQFKESNEGASSSYQEKIQELHKLLRSLLLNFLELTGILSINPEQFPEKVEHIQTILVNIHHLLNEYRPHQSRESLIMLLEEQLESKRSEIQKIEQVCAQVKEKLVKMVTEGEDSAVGDQSGETQDVDMADEAGP
;
A
#
# COMPACT_ATOMS: atom_id res chain seq x y z
N MET A 1 43.26 1.59 22.58
CA MET A 1 44.27 0.95 21.73
C MET A 1 43.74 0.92 20.30
N SER A 2 44.22 1.85 19.47
CA SER A 2 43.86 1.97 18.06
C SER A 2 44.54 0.88 17.25
N ALA A 3 43.77 -0.09 16.75
CA ALA A 3 44.28 -1.10 15.83
C ALA A 3 43.92 -0.71 14.39
N ASN A 4 44.96 -0.32 13.66
CA ASN A 4 45.16 -0.48 12.20
C ASN A 4 44.26 0.29 11.23
N GLY A 5 44.58 1.57 11.05
CA GLY A 5 44.38 2.31 9.81
C GLY A 5 45.38 1.89 8.72
N THR A 6 45.30 0.65 8.25
CA THR A 6 46.17 0.13 7.18
C THR A 6 45.33 -0.42 6.03
N ASN A 7 45.35 0.31 4.89
CA ASN A 7 44.70 0.04 3.60
C ASN A 7 43.22 0.42 3.39
N GLU A 8 42.70 1.45 4.06
CA GLU A 8 41.35 1.97 3.75
C GLU A 8 41.30 2.89 2.50
N ILE A 9 42.43 3.39 2.02
CA ILE A 9 42.48 4.39 0.93
C ILE A 9 42.39 3.75 -0.47
N ALA A 10 42.59 2.43 -0.61
CA ALA A 10 42.69 1.73 -1.90
C ALA A 10 41.53 0.76 -2.21
N ALA A 11 40.60 0.55 -1.28
CA ALA A 11 39.45 -0.32 -1.50
C ALA A 11 38.28 0.49 -2.09
N LEU A 12 37.70 0.02 -3.20
CA LEU A 12 36.54 0.65 -3.86
C LEU A 12 35.28 0.63 -2.96
N TYR A 13 35.23 -0.29 -2.00
CA TYR A 13 34.12 -0.44 -1.06
C TYR A 13 34.64 -0.41 0.38
N PRO A 14 33.92 0.29 1.29
CA PRO A 14 34.30 0.31 2.69
C PRO A 14 34.20 -1.11 3.29
N PRO A 15 35.04 -1.45 4.28
CA PRO A 15 34.87 -2.67 5.04
C PRO A 15 33.51 -2.65 5.75
N PRO A 16 32.95 -3.83 6.07
CA PRO A 16 31.66 -3.89 6.73
C PRO A 16 31.74 -3.29 8.15
N PRO A 17 30.60 -2.88 8.75
CA PRO A 17 30.58 -2.21 10.04
C PRO A 17 31.31 -3.01 11.15
N PRO A 18 31.96 -2.31 12.10
CA PRO A 18 32.76 -2.96 13.16
C PRO A 18 31.92 -3.87 14.07
N TYR A 19 30.60 -3.64 14.12
CA TYR A 19 29.64 -4.37 14.94
C TYR A 19 29.59 -5.87 14.65
N ILE A 20 30.01 -6.31 13.45
CA ILE A 20 30.03 -7.73 13.05
C ILE A 20 30.88 -8.59 14.00
N LYS A 21 31.91 -8.01 14.63
CA LYS A 21 32.76 -8.75 15.58
C LYS A 21 32.01 -9.26 16.81
N HIS A 22 30.89 -8.62 17.16
CA HIS A 22 30.07 -9.01 18.30
C HIS A 22 29.07 -10.13 17.96
N PHE A 23 28.89 -10.46 16.68
CA PHE A 23 28.04 -11.57 16.20
C PHE A 23 28.76 -12.92 16.28
N THR A 24 29.14 -13.35 17.48
CA THR A 24 29.69 -14.68 17.75
C THR A 24 28.60 -15.67 18.13
N LEU A 25 28.81 -16.98 17.91
CA LEU A 25 27.85 -18.02 18.30
C LEU A 25 27.53 -18.00 19.80
N GLU A 26 28.51 -17.65 20.63
CA GLU A 26 28.35 -17.54 22.08
C GLU A 26 27.46 -16.35 22.46
N ASN A 27 27.67 -15.19 21.86
CA ASN A 27 26.87 -13.99 22.14
C ASN A 27 25.44 -14.15 21.62
N VAL A 28 25.24 -14.84 20.50
CA VAL A 28 23.91 -15.17 19.97
C VAL A 28 23.16 -16.11 20.91
N ALA A 29 23.81 -17.18 21.42
CA ALA A 29 23.17 -18.09 22.37
C ALA A 29 22.77 -17.38 23.68
N LYS A 30 23.65 -16.54 24.22
CA LYS A 30 23.34 -15.71 25.40
C LYS A 30 22.20 -14.73 25.14
N PHE A 31 22.17 -14.13 23.95
CA PHE A 31 21.10 -13.22 23.56
C PHE A 31 19.75 -13.94 23.41
N GLU A 32 19.72 -15.16 22.89
CA GLU A 32 18.50 -15.98 22.81
C GLU A 32 17.96 -16.36 24.20
N GLU A 33 18.83 -16.70 25.14
CA GLU A 33 18.46 -16.95 26.54
C GLU A 33 17.87 -15.69 27.19
N LEU A 34 18.51 -14.53 27.01
CA LEU A 34 18.06 -13.23 27.53
C LEU A 34 16.75 -12.75 26.89
N LYS A 35 16.56 -13.04 25.60
CA LYS A 35 15.31 -12.75 24.87
C LYS A 35 14.15 -13.54 25.45
N GLY A 36 14.38 -14.78 25.87
CA GLY A 36 13.38 -15.62 26.54
C GLY A 36 12.98 -15.11 27.94
N SER A 37 13.91 -14.53 28.69
CA SER A 37 13.66 -13.98 30.04
C SER A 37 13.05 -12.57 30.06
N GLY A 38 12.99 -11.89 28.91
CA GLY A 38 12.61 -10.48 28.80
C GLY A 38 13.78 -9.57 29.16
N TYR A 39 14.31 -8.84 28.18
CA TYR A 39 15.46 -7.96 28.36
C TYR A 39 15.05 -6.48 28.43
N THR A 40 15.78 -5.70 29.21
CA THR A 40 15.76 -4.23 29.19
C THR A 40 17.11 -3.73 28.69
N LEU A 41 17.10 -2.73 27.80
CA LEU A 41 18.30 -2.15 27.17
C LEU A 41 19.37 -1.70 28.17
N GLU A 42 18.97 -1.36 29.39
CA GLU A 42 19.85 -0.89 30.48
C GLU A 42 20.71 -2.01 31.12
N ASN A 43 20.39 -3.28 30.89
CA ASN A 43 21.05 -4.44 31.51
C ASN A 43 21.91 -5.25 30.53
N LEU A 44 22.08 -4.79 29.29
CA LEU A 44 22.89 -5.51 28.30
C LEU A 44 24.37 -5.15 28.45
N GLU A 45 25.22 -6.17 28.47
CA GLU A 45 26.67 -6.01 28.28
C GLU A 45 26.93 -5.34 26.92
N ASP A 46 27.94 -4.46 26.85
CA ASP A 46 28.29 -3.65 25.65
C ASP A 46 28.43 -4.50 24.37
N ASP A 47 28.78 -5.79 24.49
CA ASP A 47 28.92 -6.73 23.37
C ASP A 47 27.58 -7.27 22.85
N LEU A 48 26.53 -7.31 23.68
CA LEU A 48 25.20 -7.80 23.30
C LEU A 48 24.29 -6.68 22.79
N GLU A 49 24.62 -5.41 23.09
CA GLU A 49 23.85 -4.24 22.61
C GLU A 49 23.74 -4.24 21.08
N TYR A 50 24.81 -4.59 20.37
CA TYR A 50 24.86 -4.62 18.91
C TYR A 50 24.03 -5.73 18.26
N LEU A 51 23.54 -6.70 19.05
CA LEU A 51 22.61 -7.73 18.57
C LEU A 51 21.15 -7.27 18.60
N VAL A 52 20.86 -6.17 19.32
CA VAL A 52 19.53 -5.55 19.34
C VAL A 52 19.43 -4.58 18.17
N PRO A 53 18.37 -4.66 17.33
CA PRO A 53 18.13 -3.65 16.32
C PRO A 53 18.03 -2.26 16.94
N PRO A 54 18.67 -1.23 16.36
CA PRO A 54 18.60 0.12 16.89
C PRO A 54 17.16 0.63 16.90
N THR A 55 16.87 1.54 17.83
CA THR A 55 15.56 2.20 17.89
C THR A 55 15.33 3.02 16.62
N ILE A 56 14.10 2.99 16.11
CA ILE A 56 13.72 3.79 14.95
C ILE A 56 13.83 5.27 15.37
N PRO A 57 14.59 6.12 14.66
CA PRO A 57 14.61 7.55 14.95
C PRO A 57 13.22 8.14 14.76
N THR A 58 12.67 8.77 15.80
CA THR A 58 11.34 9.42 15.75
C THR A 58 11.39 10.84 15.18
N GLU A 59 12.56 11.47 15.22
CA GLU A 59 12.76 12.87 14.83
C GLU A 59 14.07 13.06 14.05
N GLY A 60 14.08 14.04 13.16
CA GLY A 60 15.26 14.45 12.40
C GLY A 60 15.26 14.02 10.94
N HIS A 61 16.45 13.79 10.40
CA HIS A 61 16.69 13.51 8.99
C HIS A 61 17.52 12.23 8.85
N TYR A 62 17.18 11.38 7.88
CA TYR A 62 17.96 10.19 7.54
C TYR A 62 18.49 10.29 6.11
N ARG A 63 19.71 9.80 5.88
CA ARG A 63 20.29 9.76 4.54
C ARG A 63 19.97 8.44 3.88
N ALA A 64 19.23 8.46 2.78
CA ALA A 64 18.96 7.28 1.96
C ALA A 64 19.23 7.59 0.49
N PHE A 65 19.97 6.70 -0.18
CA PHE A 65 20.29 6.80 -1.62
C PHE A 65 20.91 8.14 -2.04
N GLY A 66 21.79 8.70 -1.19
CA GLY A 66 22.46 9.97 -1.46
C GLY A 66 21.68 11.22 -1.04
N SER A 67 20.36 11.10 -0.80
CA SER A 67 19.49 12.20 -0.38
C SER A 67 19.24 12.21 1.12
N ILE A 68 19.05 13.40 1.68
CA ILE A 68 18.65 13.62 3.07
C ILE A 68 17.12 13.70 3.10
N TRP A 69 16.49 12.76 3.79
CA TRP A 69 15.05 12.64 3.97
C TRP A 69 14.66 13.07 5.37
N GLN A 70 13.47 13.63 5.52
CA GLN A 70 12.91 13.93 6.84
C GLN A 70 12.17 12.71 7.38
N VAL A 71 12.27 12.44 8.68
CA VAL A 71 11.54 11.34 9.34
C VAL A 71 10.03 11.59 9.33
N LYS A 72 9.62 12.85 9.49
CA LYS A 72 8.25 13.30 9.21
C LYS A 72 8.23 13.91 7.82
N ASP A 73 7.42 13.35 6.94
CA ASP A 73 7.25 13.83 5.57
C ASP A 73 6.41 15.12 5.59
N GLU A 74 7.05 16.24 5.89
CA GLU A 74 6.46 17.57 5.79
C GLU A 74 6.89 18.18 4.45
N LEU A 75 5.90 18.62 3.66
CA LEU A 75 6.18 19.32 2.41
C LEU A 75 6.89 20.64 2.77
N PRO A 76 8.10 20.89 2.27
CA PRO A 76 8.81 22.12 2.56
C PRO A 76 8.05 23.32 1.99
N ASP A 77 7.80 24.32 2.82
CA ASP A 77 7.03 25.51 2.46
C ASP A 77 7.70 26.28 1.31
N LEU A 78 6.91 26.72 0.33
CA LEU A 78 7.40 27.49 -0.82
C LEU A 78 8.13 28.78 -0.41
N ALA A 79 7.70 29.39 0.70
CA ALA A 79 8.35 30.56 1.31
C ALA A 79 9.74 30.22 1.88
N SER A 80 9.93 29.02 2.44
CA SER A 80 11.23 28.56 2.96
C SER A 80 12.24 28.29 1.83
N MET A 81 11.75 28.04 0.62
CA MET A 81 12.56 27.91 -0.61
C MET A 81 12.84 29.25 -1.30
N GLY A 82 12.35 30.38 -0.75
CA GLY A 82 12.55 31.70 -1.34
C GLY A 82 11.74 31.96 -2.62
N MET A 83 10.64 31.22 -2.84
CA MET A 83 9.80 31.37 -4.03
C MET A 83 8.46 32.04 -3.70
N THR A 84 7.98 32.85 -4.64
CA THR A 84 6.69 33.53 -4.53
C THR A 84 5.55 32.52 -4.63
N GLN A 85 4.83 32.34 -3.53
CA GLN A 85 3.62 31.53 -3.51
C GLN A 85 2.48 32.28 -4.21
N LEU A 86 1.94 31.68 -5.27
CA LEU A 86 0.94 32.31 -6.14
C LEU A 86 -0.51 31.97 -5.75
N TYR A 87 -0.72 31.11 -4.75
CA TYR A 87 -2.03 30.73 -4.24
C TYR A 87 -2.19 31.17 -2.78
N GLN A 88 -3.42 31.50 -2.39
CA GLN A 88 -3.72 31.96 -1.04
C GLN A 88 -3.74 30.77 -0.07
N PHE A 89 -2.80 30.76 0.88
CA PHE A 89 -2.92 29.95 2.09
C PHE A 89 -3.99 30.59 2.96
N LYS A 90 -5.24 30.14 2.85
CA LYS A 90 -6.20 30.38 3.92
C LYS A 90 -5.95 29.32 4.97
N GLU A 91 -5.32 29.73 6.07
CA GLU A 91 -5.33 28.99 7.33
C GLU A 91 -6.75 28.52 7.59
N SER A 92 -6.92 27.20 7.53
CA SER A 92 -7.82 26.40 8.36
C SER A 92 -8.88 27.19 9.13
N ASN A 93 -10.02 27.43 8.49
CA ASN A 93 -11.30 27.40 9.19
C ASN A 93 -12.11 26.24 8.62
N GLU A 94 -12.12 25.16 9.41
CA GLU A 94 -13.19 24.14 9.50
C GLU A 94 -13.88 23.74 8.17
N GLY A 95 -13.27 22.82 7.43
CA GLY A 95 -13.92 22.17 6.30
C GLY A 95 -12.97 21.40 5.38
N ALA A 96 -12.55 20.21 5.79
CA ALA A 96 -11.59 19.37 5.06
C ALA A 96 -11.98 19.04 3.60
N SER A 97 -13.27 19.10 3.24
CA SER A 97 -13.72 18.87 1.85
C SER A 97 -13.70 20.12 0.96
N SER A 98 -13.84 21.35 1.52
CA SER A 98 -13.82 22.58 0.71
C SER A 98 -12.41 22.92 0.25
N SER A 99 -11.41 22.61 1.07
CA SER A 99 -10.01 22.95 0.81
C SER A 99 -9.47 22.31 -0.47
N TYR A 100 -9.77 21.04 -0.77
CA TYR A 100 -9.22 20.40 -1.97
C TYR A 100 -9.88 20.87 -3.27
N GLN A 101 -11.18 21.19 -3.25
CA GLN A 101 -11.85 21.74 -4.42
C GLN A 101 -11.31 23.12 -4.78
N GLU A 102 -11.07 23.96 -3.77
CA GLU A 102 -10.41 25.27 -3.94
C GLU A 102 -9.00 25.11 -4.49
N LYS A 103 -8.20 24.16 -3.97
CA LYS A 103 -6.86 23.84 -4.52
C LYS A 103 -6.90 23.42 -5.99
N ILE A 104 -7.88 22.61 -6.40
CA ILE A 104 -8.07 22.22 -7.82
C ILE A 104 -8.41 23.44 -8.68
N GLN A 105 -9.21 24.37 -8.16
CA GLN A 105 -9.51 25.62 -8.87
C GLN A 105 -8.25 26.49 -9.03
N GLU A 106 -7.43 26.61 -7.98
CA GLU A 106 -6.14 27.30 -8.05
C GLU A 106 -5.18 26.62 -9.04
N LEU A 107 -5.14 25.29 -9.08
CA LEU A 107 -4.38 24.54 -10.08
C LEU A 107 -4.79 24.90 -11.51
N HIS A 108 -6.10 24.97 -11.78
CA HIS A 108 -6.62 25.36 -13.08
C HIS A 108 -6.30 26.82 -13.43
N LYS A 109 -6.30 27.73 -12.44
CA LYS A 109 -5.88 29.13 -12.65
C LYS A 109 -4.40 29.22 -12.99
N LEU A 110 -3.54 28.47 -12.27
CA LEU A 110 -2.10 28.41 -12.54
C LEU A 110 -1.81 27.81 -13.91
N LEU A 111 -2.53 26.77 -14.34
CA LEU A 111 -2.40 26.20 -15.69
C LEU A 111 -2.78 27.20 -16.79
N ARG A 112 -3.86 27.97 -16.59
CA ARG A 112 -4.23 29.04 -17.54
C ARG A 112 -3.17 30.14 -17.58
N SER A 113 -2.65 30.52 -16.42
CA SER A 113 -1.55 31.50 -16.31
C SER A 113 -0.27 31.00 -16.98
N LEU A 114 0.07 29.71 -16.83
CA LEU A 114 1.20 29.07 -17.50
C LEU A 114 1.04 29.13 -19.02
N LEU A 115 -0.15 28.79 -19.53
CA LEU A 115 -0.43 28.82 -20.96
C LEU A 115 -0.33 30.26 -21.51
N LEU A 116 -0.83 31.25 -20.78
CA LEU A 116 -0.74 32.65 -21.16
C LEU A 116 0.72 33.12 -21.20
N ASN A 117 1.51 32.81 -20.17
CA ASN A 117 2.94 33.15 -20.14
C ASN A 117 3.73 32.45 -21.27
N PHE A 118 3.37 31.22 -21.63
CA PHE A 118 3.97 30.52 -22.77
C PHE A 118 3.62 31.17 -24.11
N LEU A 119 2.38 31.63 -24.27
CA LEU A 119 1.95 32.37 -25.46
C LEU A 119 2.67 33.73 -25.56
N GLU A 120 2.80 34.44 -24.44
CA GLU A 120 3.58 35.69 -24.36
C GLU A 120 5.06 35.46 -24.68
N LEU A 121 5.67 34.38 -24.16
CA LEU A 121 7.05 34.01 -24.49
C LEU A 121 7.22 33.75 -25.99
N THR A 122 6.29 33.04 -26.61
CA THR A 122 6.30 32.78 -28.06
C THR A 122 6.16 34.09 -28.86
N GLY A 123 5.31 35.01 -28.39
CA GLY A 123 5.16 36.34 -28.99
C GLY A 123 6.42 37.21 -28.84
N ILE A 124 7.04 37.22 -27.66
CA ILE A 124 8.26 37.96 -27.37
C ILE A 124 9.42 37.43 -28.21
N LEU A 125 9.55 36.11 -28.36
CA LEU A 125 10.59 35.52 -29.19
C LEU A 125 10.48 35.91 -30.68
N SER A 126 9.26 36.24 -31.13
CA SER A 126 8.99 36.74 -32.49
C SER A 126 9.31 38.23 -32.66
N ILE A 127 9.11 39.04 -31.62
CA ILE A 127 9.24 40.51 -31.68
C ILE A 127 10.60 40.99 -31.14
N ASN A 128 10.95 40.61 -29.91
CA ASN A 128 12.15 41.05 -29.19
C ASN A 128 12.76 39.88 -28.40
N PRO A 129 13.74 39.14 -28.96
CA PRO A 129 14.28 37.94 -28.34
C PRO A 129 15.10 38.21 -27.07
N GLU A 130 15.47 39.44 -26.74
CA GLU A 130 16.30 39.76 -25.55
C GLU A 130 15.52 39.71 -24.22
N GLN A 131 14.19 39.82 -24.27
CA GLN A 131 13.32 39.87 -23.07
C GLN A 131 12.78 38.49 -22.66
N PHE A 132 13.32 37.40 -23.24
CA PHE A 132 12.90 36.04 -22.86
C PHE A 132 13.20 35.62 -21.41
N PRO A 133 14.29 36.06 -20.72
CA PRO A 133 14.67 35.43 -19.45
C PRO A 133 13.66 35.70 -18.32
N GLU A 134 13.08 36.91 -18.27
CA GLU A 134 12.06 37.25 -17.27
C GLU A 134 10.81 36.34 -17.38
N LYS A 135 10.39 36.05 -18.61
CA LYS A 135 9.25 35.16 -18.85
C LYS A 135 9.55 33.70 -18.53
N VAL A 136 10.79 33.25 -18.75
CA VAL A 136 11.22 31.91 -18.35
C VAL A 136 11.21 31.76 -16.83
N GLU A 137 11.66 32.78 -16.08
CA GLU A 137 11.60 32.79 -14.62
C GLU A 137 10.16 32.74 -14.08
N HIS A 138 9.24 33.48 -14.72
CA HIS A 138 7.81 33.41 -14.40
C HIS A 138 7.24 32.01 -14.64
N ILE A 139 7.58 31.38 -15.77
CA ILE A 139 7.15 30.01 -16.08
C ILE A 139 7.71 29.02 -15.04
N GLN A 140 8.99 29.14 -14.68
CA GLN A 140 9.61 28.30 -13.66
C GLN A 140 8.88 28.43 -12.31
N THR A 141 8.57 29.66 -11.91
CA THR A 141 7.84 29.94 -10.67
C THR A 141 6.44 29.31 -10.70
N ILE A 142 5.70 29.43 -11.81
CA ILE A 142 4.37 28.83 -11.95
C ILE A 142 4.45 27.29 -11.88
N LEU A 143 5.46 26.69 -12.52
CA LEU A 143 5.65 25.23 -12.51
C LEU A 143 5.97 24.70 -11.11
N VAL A 144 6.79 25.40 -10.32
CA VAL A 144 7.07 25.00 -8.93
C VAL A 144 5.80 25.10 -8.08
N ASN A 145 5.01 26.17 -8.25
CA ASN A 145 3.72 26.33 -7.55
C ASN A 145 2.75 25.18 -7.90
N ILE A 146 2.66 24.79 -9.17
CA ILE A 146 1.85 23.64 -9.63
C ILE A 146 2.35 22.34 -8.97
N HIS A 147 3.66 22.13 -8.92
CA HIS A 147 4.24 20.94 -8.32
C HIS A 147 3.93 20.86 -6.83
N HIS A 148 4.02 21.98 -6.12
CA HIS A 148 3.63 22.04 -4.70
C HIS A 148 2.15 21.69 -4.51
N LEU A 149 1.25 22.25 -5.32
CA LEU A 149 -0.18 21.98 -5.21
C LEU A 149 -0.53 20.51 -5.49
N LEU A 150 0.17 19.89 -6.44
CA LEU A 150 0.06 18.46 -6.72
C LEU A 150 0.57 17.61 -5.54
N ASN A 151 1.68 18.01 -4.93
CA ASN A 151 2.22 17.35 -3.76
C ASN A 151 1.25 17.39 -2.58
N GLU A 152 0.61 18.54 -2.33
CA GLU A 152 -0.42 18.66 -1.30
C GLU A 152 -1.66 17.79 -1.58
N TYR A 153 -1.91 17.44 -2.84
CA TYR A 153 -3.03 16.56 -3.24
C TYR A 153 -2.72 15.06 -3.07
N ARG A 154 -1.44 14.67 -2.91
CA ARG A 154 -1.02 13.26 -2.77
C ARG A 154 -1.71 12.51 -1.62
N PRO A 155 -1.90 13.08 -0.42
CA PRO A 155 -2.61 12.39 0.65
C PRO A 155 -4.08 12.11 0.30
N HIS A 156 -4.75 13.05 -0.39
CA HIS A 156 -6.12 12.83 -0.87
C HIS A 156 -6.15 11.72 -1.92
N GLN A 157 -5.26 11.76 -2.92
CA GLN A 157 -5.13 10.72 -3.94
C GLN A 157 -4.93 9.32 -3.32
N SER A 158 -4.09 9.23 -2.29
CA SER A 158 -3.79 7.96 -1.61
C SER A 158 -5.01 7.40 -0.87
N ARG A 159 -5.81 8.28 -0.24
CA ARG A 159 -7.07 7.89 0.41
C ARG A 159 -8.10 7.38 -0.59
N GLU A 160 -8.31 8.10 -1.70
CA GLU A 160 -9.22 7.66 -2.76
C GLU A 160 -8.75 6.34 -3.39
N SER A 161 -7.44 6.17 -3.58
CA SER A 161 -6.88 4.91 -4.09
C SER A 161 -7.13 3.74 -3.13
N LEU A 162 -7.03 3.97 -1.82
CA LEU A 162 -7.35 2.98 -0.81
C LEU A 162 -8.84 2.64 -0.79
N ILE A 163 -9.72 3.64 -0.90
CA ILE A 163 -11.17 3.43 -0.97
C ILE A 163 -11.51 2.58 -2.19
N MET A 164 -10.98 2.91 -3.37
CA MET A 164 -11.17 2.14 -4.59
C MET A 164 -10.73 0.68 -4.43
N LEU A 165 -9.57 0.45 -3.80
CA LEU A 165 -9.09 -0.90 -3.51
C LEU A 165 -10.03 -1.68 -2.58
N LEU A 166 -10.55 -1.02 -1.54
CA LEU A 166 -11.49 -1.64 -0.60
C LEU A 166 -12.83 -1.95 -1.25
N GLU A 167 -13.33 -1.08 -2.13
CA GLU A 167 -14.55 -1.30 -2.92
C GLU A 167 -14.38 -2.51 -3.86
N GLU A 168 -13.24 -2.62 -4.53
CA GLU A 168 -12.91 -3.77 -5.39
C GLU A 168 -12.86 -5.09 -4.59
N GLN A 169 -12.26 -5.06 -3.40
CA GLN A 169 -12.23 -6.23 -2.51
C GLN A 169 -13.64 -6.61 -2.04
N LEU A 170 -14.47 -5.63 -1.70
CA LEU A 170 -15.84 -5.84 -1.27
C LEU A 170 -16.66 -6.49 -2.38
N GLU A 171 -16.56 -5.97 -3.60
CA GLU A 171 -17.25 -6.53 -4.77
C GLU A 171 -16.77 -7.94 -5.09
N SER A 172 -15.45 -8.19 -5.02
CA SER A 172 -14.88 -9.53 -5.18
C SER A 172 -15.46 -10.51 -4.17
N LYS A 173 -15.53 -10.12 -2.88
CA LYS A 173 -16.11 -10.95 -1.81
C LYS A 173 -17.61 -11.18 -1.97
N ARG A 174 -18.38 -10.18 -2.40
CA ARG A 174 -19.79 -10.38 -2.74
C ARG A 174 -19.97 -11.39 -3.87
N SER A 175 -19.15 -11.29 -4.92
CA SER A 175 -19.20 -12.24 -6.04
C SER A 175 -18.82 -13.66 -5.62
N GLU A 176 -17.85 -13.83 -4.72
CA GLU A 176 -17.48 -15.13 -4.14
C GLU A 176 -18.65 -15.74 -3.35
N ILE A 177 -19.32 -14.95 -2.49
CA ILE A 177 -20.48 -15.41 -1.72
C ILE A 177 -21.63 -15.84 -2.63
N GLN A 178 -21.95 -15.03 -3.65
CA GLN A 178 -22.99 -15.38 -4.62
C GLN A 178 -22.68 -16.67 -5.38
N LYS A 179 -21.42 -16.90 -5.76
CA LYS A 179 -20.99 -18.15 -6.40
C LYS A 179 -21.18 -19.35 -5.45
N ILE A 180 -20.81 -19.21 -4.18
CA ILE A 180 -20.99 -20.28 -3.18
C ILE A 180 -22.49 -20.56 -2.99
N GLU A 181 -23.32 -19.53 -2.88
CA GLU A 181 -24.77 -19.68 -2.72
C GLU A 181 -25.40 -20.38 -3.93
N GLN A 182 -24.99 -20.01 -5.15
CA GLN A 182 -25.42 -20.68 -6.38
C GLN A 182 -25.01 -22.16 -6.40
N VAL A 183 -23.78 -22.49 -6.02
CA VAL A 183 -23.31 -23.89 -5.96
C VAL A 183 -24.09 -24.68 -4.90
N CYS A 184 -24.31 -24.11 -3.71
CA CYS A 184 -25.12 -24.74 -2.66
C CYS A 184 -26.56 -24.99 -3.13
N ALA A 185 -27.18 -24.04 -3.83
CA ALA A 185 -28.52 -24.19 -4.40
C ALA A 185 -28.56 -25.33 -5.44
N GLN A 186 -27.57 -25.40 -6.35
CA GLN A 186 -27.46 -26.47 -7.34
C GLN A 186 -27.24 -27.85 -6.70
N VAL A 187 -26.42 -27.94 -5.65
CA VAL A 187 -26.20 -29.19 -4.91
C VAL A 187 -27.48 -29.61 -4.20
N LYS A 188 -28.19 -28.68 -3.55
CA LYS A 188 -29.46 -28.97 -2.88
C LYS A 188 -30.52 -29.45 -3.88
N GLU A 189 -30.61 -28.82 -5.05
CA GLU A 189 -31.51 -29.25 -6.12
C GLU A 189 -31.18 -30.67 -6.61
N LYS A 190 -29.90 -30.97 -6.86
CA LYS A 190 -29.46 -32.31 -7.25
C LYS A 190 -29.75 -33.36 -6.18
N LEU A 191 -29.56 -33.00 -4.91
CA LEU A 191 -29.79 -33.91 -3.78
C LEU A 191 -31.29 -34.21 -3.61
N VAL A 192 -32.16 -33.21 -3.77
CA VAL A 192 -33.62 -33.42 -3.81
C VAL A 192 -34.02 -34.34 -4.96
N LYS A 193 -33.50 -34.13 -6.18
CA LYS A 193 -33.77 -35.01 -7.33
C LYS A 193 -33.38 -36.46 -7.06
N MET A 194 -32.19 -36.69 -6.50
CA MET A 194 -31.73 -38.04 -6.15
C MET A 194 -32.57 -38.69 -5.04
N VAL A 195 -33.04 -37.93 -4.05
CA VAL A 195 -33.94 -38.44 -3.00
C VAL A 195 -35.29 -38.83 -3.58
N THR A 196 -35.88 -37.99 -4.45
CA THR A 196 -37.16 -38.32 -5.10
C THR A 196 -37.05 -39.53 -6.02
N GLU A 197 -35.94 -39.69 -6.75
CA GLU A 197 -35.68 -40.86 -7.59
C GLU A 197 -35.43 -42.15 -6.77
N GLY A 198 -34.85 -42.02 -5.57
CA GLY A 198 -34.66 -43.12 -4.63
C GLY A 198 -35.94 -43.57 -3.94
N GLU A 199 -36.86 -42.65 -3.65
CA GLU A 199 -38.20 -42.97 -3.11
C GLU A 199 -39.08 -43.68 -4.14
N ASP A 200 -39.03 -43.28 -5.42
CA ASP A 200 -39.74 -43.96 -6.51
C ASP A 200 -39.21 -45.38 -6.77
N SER A 201 -37.92 -45.64 -6.50
CA SER A 201 -37.33 -46.98 -6.64
C SER A 201 -37.68 -47.92 -5.47
N ALA A 202 -37.98 -47.40 -4.29
CA ALA A 202 -38.35 -48.20 -3.11
C ALA A 202 -39.81 -48.70 -3.13
N VAL A 203 -40.69 -48.05 -3.90
CA VAL A 203 -42.10 -48.46 -4.05
C VAL A 203 -42.27 -49.58 -5.09
N GLY A 204 -41.26 -49.85 -5.92
CA GLY A 204 -41.31 -50.83 -7.01
C GLY A 204 -41.02 -52.30 -6.63
N ASP A 205 -40.56 -52.60 -5.40
CA ASP A 205 -40.06 -53.95 -5.03
C ASP A 205 -41.02 -54.77 -4.13
N GLN A 206 -42.29 -54.36 -3.98
CA GLN A 206 -43.29 -55.11 -3.18
C GLN A 206 -44.47 -55.70 -3.97
N SER A 207 -44.46 -55.70 -5.30
CA SER A 207 -45.58 -56.18 -6.13
C SER A 207 -45.22 -57.34 -7.06
N GLY A 208 -44.72 -58.46 -6.52
CA GLY A 208 -44.24 -59.56 -7.35
C GLY A 208 -44.30 -60.95 -6.72
N GLU A 209 -45.35 -61.31 -5.98
CA GLU A 209 -45.60 -62.73 -5.70
C GLU A 209 -47.07 -63.01 -5.33
N THR A 210 -47.92 -63.18 -6.34
CA THR A 210 -49.10 -64.05 -6.29
C THR A 210 -49.43 -64.52 -7.70
N GLN A 211 -48.95 -65.71 -8.06
CA GLN A 211 -49.55 -66.51 -9.14
C GLN A 211 -50.24 -67.70 -8.47
N ASP A 212 -51.57 -67.62 -8.44
CA ASP A 212 -52.48 -68.74 -8.24
C ASP A 212 -52.18 -69.85 -9.25
N VAL A 213 -51.95 -71.07 -8.74
CA VAL A 213 -52.21 -72.30 -9.50
C VAL A 213 -53.05 -73.18 -8.59
N ASP A 214 -54.35 -73.17 -8.86
CA ASP A 214 -55.31 -74.10 -8.31
C ASP A 214 -55.26 -75.42 -9.13
N MET A 215 -55.60 -76.52 -8.44
CA MET A 215 -56.18 -77.77 -8.96
C MET A 215 -55.34 -79.07 -9.04
N ALA A 216 -56.01 -80.12 -8.55
CA ALA A 216 -55.77 -81.57 -8.55
C ALA A 216 -54.90 -82.09 -7.38
N ASP A 217 -55.50 -82.52 -6.26
CA ASP A 217 -56.17 -83.83 -6.06
C ASP A 217 -55.16 -84.99 -6.04
N GLU A 218 -54.93 -85.61 -4.88
CA GLU A 218 -55.16 -87.04 -4.64
C GLU A 218 -54.57 -87.48 -3.27
N ALA A 219 -55.27 -88.44 -2.67
CA ALA A 219 -55.15 -89.03 -1.33
C ALA A 219 -53.74 -89.37 -0.78
N GLY A 220 -53.63 -89.31 0.56
CA GLY A 220 -52.48 -89.77 1.38
C GLY A 220 -52.31 -91.31 1.43
N PRO A 221 -51.72 -91.93 2.47
CA PRO A 221 -51.00 -91.43 3.66
C PRO A 221 -49.46 -91.56 3.61
#